data_AF-A0A7C2A113-F1
#
_entry.id   AF-A0A7C2A113-F1
#
_cell.length_a   1.000
_cell.length_b   1.000
_cell.length_c   1.000
_cell.angle_alpha   90.00
_cell.angle_beta   90.00
_cell.angle_gamma   90.00
#
_symmetry.space_group_name_H-M   'P 1'
#
loop_
_entity.id
_entity.type
_entity.pdbx_description
1 polymer ?
#
loop_
_entity_poly.entity_id
_entity_poly.type
_entity_poly.pdbx_seq_one_letter_code
_entity_poly.pdbx_strand_id
1 'polypeptide(L)'
;MVYDIKTGFLLAILILSIFSSMAFESLKAEENLPYEQIIEIHIDTSKEEAKFQPIDIHIVFDNPCWVVNETSNSIIVGYKDKNGFHELESQVYDLNHIDENHIDACNIVFLIPKEANGEEVYVVRYSDSSVSKTNYPDHLSVTDNHYFYEPISGQIIDLDYYKIMQDKYIIYGVCQEGELLGNGMSNSVIKLKPNSTIFETYNAEQIASFHMSYSINPIGSTTGSQWAKDVDKSILIDGNLMVRVRINGTSPDGKIQTDNIYTYYYQPCDRKMLFVDAHHRILDNCEIKGDQEREGTYAILSTIKSRSATIEKMNIGRILPKIHFIGEDGTLKEYNLPTDPTADPAEWILSTTDDQDLGSDCWMCIDDPDSGLTHGLIFKSNTGFLNGTFDGIQVKASVHQHVKLPGLEADSGDLFAMKNAYELGVHDTILKKGTDISYPVEFITLHSGGYEAIAREAPIYKKLVEIKPISGGGQTGEITEQNRYSINTYIHLAPSFPLGSILYAATGKNPTYLTVELCHEKDFVSSGSPNRLHIGSIETVDKNASFREKLSIHRDVFDIKNSAIFKTIRFPDVEPGRYIIKVYKENTLL
;
A
#
# COMPACT_ATOMS: atom_id res chain seq x y z
N MET A 1 -22.53 -13.78 -67.31
CA MET A 1 -22.11 -13.83 -65.90
C MET A 1 -20.92 -12.90 -65.77
N VAL A 2 -21.21 -11.62 -65.53
CA VAL A 2 -20.24 -10.54 -65.47
C VAL A 2 -19.67 -10.55 -64.07
N TYR A 3 -18.41 -10.96 -63.92
CA TYR A 3 -17.73 -10.92 -62.64
C TYR A 3 -17.43 -9.45 -62.30
N ASP A 4 -17.87 -9.06 -61.10
CA ASP A 4 -17.93 -7.70 -60.61
C ASP A 4 -16.51 -7.18 -60.29
N ILE A 5 -15.95 -6.41 -61.23
CA ILE A 5 -14.62 -5.78 -61.11
C ILE A 5 -14.59 -4.75 -59.96
N LYS A 6 -15.75 -4.32 -59.43
CA LYS A 6 -15.80 -3.34 -58.33
C LYS A 6 -15.44 -3.92 -56.97
N THR A 7 -15.70 -5.20 -56.73
CA THR A 7 -15.48 -5.82 -55.41
C THR A 7 -14.00 -6.14 -55.16
N GLY A 8 -13.24 -6.45 -56.21
CA GLY A 8 -11.79 -6.66 -56.12
C GLY A 8 -11.00 -5.37 -55.92
N PHE A 9 -11.47 -4.26 -56.50
CA PHE A 9 -10.78 -2.96 -56.40
C PHE A 9 -10.98 -2.30 -55.02
N LEU A 10 -12.16 -2.46 -54.42
CA LEU A 10 -12.43 -1.99 -53.05
C LEU A 10 -11.68 -2.79 -51.99
N LEU A 11 -11.50 -4.11 -52.17
CA LEU A 11 -10.72 -4.92 -51.24
C LEU A 11 -9.22 -4.58 -51.31
N ALA A 12 -8.70 -4.26 -52.49
CA ALA A 12 -7.31 -3.83 -52.66
C ALA A 12 -7.04 -2.44 -52.04
N ILE A 13 -7.99 -1.50 -52.12
CA ILE A 13 -7.88 -0.18 -51.45
C ILE A 13 -8.03 -0.32 -49.93
N LEU A 14 -8.89 -1.23 -49.45
CA LEU A 14 -9.03 -1.51 -48.01
C LEU A 14 -7.76 -2.15 -47.44
N ILE A 15 -7.11 -3.06 -48.19
CA ILE A 15 -5.83 -3.65 -47.77
C ILE A 15 -4.69 -2.62 -47.85
N LEU A 16 -4.62 -1.78 -48.90
CA LEU A 16 -3.60 -0.72 -48.96
C LEU A 16 -3.79 0.39 -47.91
N SER A 17 -5.02 0.62 -47.41
CA SER A 17 -5.29 1.60 -46.34
C SER A 17 -5.06 1.04 -44.93
N ILE A 18 -5.00 -0.29 -44.77
CA ILE A 18 -4.58 -0.92 -43.51
C ILE A 18 -3.04 -0.93 -43.38
N PHE A 19 -2.29 -0.84 -44.50
CA PHE A 19 -0.82 -0.79 -44.49
C PHE A 19 -0.21 0.62 -44.54
N SER A 20 -1.01 1.69 -44.68
CA SER A 20 -0.48 3.07 -44.82
C SER A 20 -0.51 3.92 -43.54
N SER A 21 -0.80 3.34 -42.38
CA SER A 21 -0.76 4.06 -41.09
C SER A 21 0.04 3.35 -39.98
N MET A 22 0.91 2.41 -40.32
CA MET A 22 2.06 2.15 -39.45
C MET A 22 3.19 3.07 -39.90
N ALA A 23 3.13 4.33 -39.48
CA ALA A 23 4.35 5.08 -39.29
C ALA A 23 5.13 4.31 -38.23
N PHE A 24 6.09 3.51 -38.66
CA PHE A 24 7.13 3.01 -37.76
C PHE A 24 7.91 4.28 -37.38
N GLU A 25 7.62 4.84 -36.21
CA GLU A 25 8.52 5.84 -35.62
C GLU A 25 9.90 5.17 -35.53
N SER A 26 10.91 5.78 -36.13
CA SER A 26 12.27 5.28 -36.03
C SER A 26 12.65 5.27 -34.55
N LEU A 27 13.13 4.13 -34.05
CA LEU A 27 13.78 4.06 -32.74
C LEU A 27 14.88 5.12 -32.71
N LYS A 28 14.99 5.86 -31.59
CA LYS A 28 16.06 6.86 -31.37
C LYS A 28 17.46 6.27 -31.49
N ALA A 29 17.59 4.95 -31.40
CA ALA A 29 18.81 4.21 -31.73
C ALA A 29 19.40 4.55 -33.13
N GLU A 30 18.62 5.13 -34.05
CA GLU A 30 19.08 5.61 -35.37
C GLU A 30 19.58 7.07 -35.37
N GLU A 31 19.29 7.86 -34.32
CA GLU A 31 19.86 9.21 -34.16
C GLU A 31 21.29 9.14 -33.64
N ASN A 32 22.14 10.08 -34.08
CA ASN A 32 23.54 10.12 -33.67
C ASN A 32 23.65 10.57 -32.21
N LEU A 33 23.68 9.61 -31.27
CA LEU A 33 24.00 9.80 -29.85
C LEU A 33 25.50 9.51 -29.66
N PRO A 34 26.38 10.53 -29.70
CA PRO A 34 27.82 10.32 -29.76
C PRO A 34 28.42 9.81 -28.44
N TYR A 35 27.72 9.98 -27.32
CA TYR A 35 28.21 9.62 -26.00
C TYR A 35 27.55 8.34 -25.51
N GLU A 36 28.35 7.50 -24.83
CA GLU A 36 27.91 6.24 -24.25
C GLU A 36 28.67 5.97 -22.95
N GLN A 37 27.94 5.59 -21.91
CA GLN A 37 28.48 5.20 -20.60
C GLN A 37 27.90 3.85 -20.18
N ILE A 38 28.70 3.03 -19.51
CA ILE A 38 28.27 1.74 -18.97
C ILE A 38 27.53 1.97 -17.65
N ILE A 39 26.42 1.25 -17.46
CA ILE A 39 25.68 1.20 -16.19
C ILE A 39 26.03 -0.13 -15.51
N GLU A 40 26.62 -0.06 -14.32
CA GLU A 40 27.02 -1.25 -13.57
C GLU A 40 25.84 -1.86 -12.80
N ILE A 41 25.43 -3.07 -13.19
CA ILE A 41 24.37 -3.83 -12.52
C ILE A 41 24.99 -4.90 -11.62
N HIS A 42 24.86 -4.70 -10.31
CA HIS A 42 25.54 -5.50 -9.29
C HIS A 42 24.78 -6.79 -8.89
N ILE A 43 23.75 -7.16 -9.64
CA ILE A 43 22.96 -8.38 -9.47
C ILE A 43 23.19 -9.36 -10.62
N ASP A 44 22.96 -10.63 -10.37
CA ASP A 44 23.03 -11.67 -11.39
C ASP A 44 21.73 -11.67 -12.20
N THR A 45 21.77 -11.06 -13.40
CA THR A 45 20.60 -10.91 -14.28
C THR A 45 20.19 -12.22 -14.97
N SER A 46 20.95 -13.30 -14.82
CA SER A 46 20.57 -14.63 -15.32
C SER A 46 19.47 -15.30 -14.51
N LYS A 47 19.23 -14.82 -13.28
CA LYS A 47 18.22 -15.37 -12.37
C LYS A 47 16.80 -14.96 -12.75
N GLU A 48 15.83 -15.84 -12.53
CA GLU A 48 14.43 -15.54 -12.79
C GLU A 48 13.91 -14.39 -11.92
N GLU A 49 14.37 -14.29 -10.67
CA GLU A 49 14.00 -13.21 -9.75
C GLU A 49 14.56 -11.84 -10.18
N ALA A 50 15.65 -11.83 -10.96
CA ALA A 50 16.24 -10.60 -11.48
C ALA A 50 15.44 -9.99 -12.64
N LYS A 51 14.62 -10.79 -13.34
CA LYS A 51 13.81 -10.31 -14.44
C LYS A 51 12.74 -9.35 -13.92
N PHE A 52 12.54 -8.26 -14.68
CA PHE A 52 11.66 -7.15 -14.32
C PHE A 52 12.01 -6.44 -13.00
N GLN A 53 13.23 -6.65 -12.47
CA GLN A 53 13.71 -5.83 -11.37
C GLN A 53 13.90 -4.39 -11.83
N PRO A 54 13.39 -3.40 -11.08
CA PRO A 54 13.66 -2.01 -11.35
C PRO A 54 15.10 -1.65 -10.94
N ILE A 55 15.86 -1.15 -11.91
CA ILE A 55 17.12 -0.47 -11.67
C ILE A 55 16.81 1.02 -11.58
N ASP A 56 17.07 1.60 -10.41
CA ASP A 56 16.89 3.02 -10.12
C ASP A 56 18.23 3.55 -9.62
N ILE A 57 18.89 4.38 -10.43
CA ILE A 57 20.30 4.72 -10.25
C ILE A 57 20.57 6.19 -10.59
N HIS A 58 21.50 6.77 -9.85
CA HIS A 58 22.06 8.09 -10.16
C HIS A 58 23.17 7.98 -11.22
N ILE A 59 23.10 8.82 -12.25
CA ILE A 59 24.07 8.90 -13.33
C ILE A 59 24.69 10.30 -13.34
N VAL A 60 26.03 10.34 -13.40
CA VAL A 60 26.81 11.53 -13.71
C VAL A 60 27.35 11.37 -15.13
N PHE A 61 27.15 12.37 -15.97
CA PHE A 61 27.57 12.35 -17.37
C PHE A 61 28.99 12.90 -17.53
N ASP A 62 29.81 12.19 -18.31
CA ASP A 62 31.16 12.59 -18.66
C ASP A 62 31.19 13.83 -19.58
N ASN A 63 30.09 14.08 -20.31
CA ASN A 63 29.89 15.22 -21.19
C ASN A 63 28.53 15.88 -20.89
N PRO A 64 28.34 17.17 -21.21
CA PRO A 64 27.03 17.81 -21.11
C PRO A 64 25.94 17.01 -21.84
N CYS A 65 24.84 16.76 -21.16
CA CYS A 65 23.71 16.02 -21.71
C CYS A 65 22.56 16.99 -22.00
N TRP A 66 22.11 17.04 -23.25
CA TRP A 66 20.98 17.89 -23.66
C TRP A 66 19.68 17.39 -23.02
N VAL A 67 19.08 18.24 -22.18
CA VAL A 67 17.85 17.99 -21.43
C VAL A 67 17.13 19.33 -21.17
N VAL A 68 15.87 19.42 -21.60
CA VAL A 68 14.97 20.53 -21.28
C VAL A 68 14.12 20.20 -20.05
N ASN A 69 13.66 18.96 -19.96
CA ASN A 69 12.93 18.38 -18.84
C ASN A 69 12.96 16.85 -18.91
N GLU A 70 12.36 16.18 -17.94
CA GLU A 70 12.31 14.73 -17.76
C GLU A 70 11.77 13.99 -19.00
N THR A 71 10.91 14.63 -19.79
CA THR A 71 10.33 14.03 -21.00
C THR A 71 10.94 14.53 -22.30
N SER A 72 11.79 15.55 -22.26
CA SER A 72 12.42 16.17 -23.43
C SER A 72 13.93 16.18 -23.22
N ASN A 73 14.52 15.02 -23.46
CA ASN A 73 15.93 14.74 -23.20
C ASN A 73 16.55 13.90 -24.33
N SER A 74 17.88 13.85 -24.35
CA SER A 74 18.66 13.00 -25.27
C SER A 74 19.01 11.62 -24.74
N ILE A 75 18.57 11.28 -23.53
CA ILE A 75 18.98 10.09 -22.80
C ILE A 75 18.23 8.88 -23.34
N ILE A 76 18.99 7.83 -23.66
CA ILE A 76 18.48 6.52 -24.05
C ILE A 76 19.20 5.45 -23.24
N VAL A 77 18.41 4.60 -22.59
CA VAL A 77 18.91 3.45 -21.87
C VAL A 77 18.73 2.22 -22.74
N GLY A 78 19.69 1.31 -22.69
CA GLY A 78 19.54 0.01 -23.33
C GLY A 78 20.60 -0.96 -22.85
N TYR A 79 20.62 -2.13 -23.49
CA TYR A 79 21.69 -3.09 -23.28
C TYR A 79 22.28 -3.54 -24.61
N LYS A 80 23.52 -3.99 -24.55
CA LYS A 80 24.22 -4.62 -25.66
C LYS A 80 24.35 -6.12 -25.44
N ASP A 81 24.11 -6.88 -26.49
CA ASP A 81 24.37 -8.31 -26.56
C ASP A 81 25.05 -8.67 -27.91
N LYS A 82 25.10 -9.96 -28.23
CA LYS A 82 25.67 -10.47 -29.50
C LYS A 82 24.87 -10.00 -30.74
N ASN A 83 23.62 -9.59 -30.57
CA ASN A 83 22.71 -9.15 -31.64
C ASN A 83 22.71 -7.62 -31.84
N GLY A 84 23.35 -6.86 -30.96
CA GLY A 84 23.51 -5.41 -31.08
C GLY A 84 23.00 -4.67 -29.85
N PHE A 85 22.55 -3.44 -30.07
CA PHE A 85 21.96 -2.59 -29.04
C PHE A 85 20.45 -2.75 -29.04
N HIS A 86 19.88 -2.95 -27.85
CA HIS A 86 18.45 -3.03 -27.61
C HIS A 86 18.04 -1.90 -26.68
N GLU A 87 17.17 -1.03 -27.16
CA GLU A 87 16.63 0.08 -26.39
C GLU A 87 15.66 -0.46 -25.32
N LEU A 88 15.75 0.10 -24.12
CA LEU A 88 14.86 -0.17 -23.00
C LEU A 88 13.99 1.04 -22.73
N GLU A 89 12.74 0.79 -22.38
CA GLU A 89 11.91 1.82 -21.76
C GLU A 89 12.61 2.34 -20.49
N SER A 90 12.63 3.66 -20.34
CA SER A 90 13.25 4.31 -19.20
C SER A 90 12.48 5.55 -18.76
N GLN A 91 12.74 5.97 -17.52
CA GLN A 91 12.26 7.20 -16.93
C GLN A 91 13.45 7.99 -16.40
N VAL A 92 13.53 9.27 -16.73
CA VAL A 92 14.54 10.20 -16.24
C VAL A 92 13.90 11.12 -15.21
N TYR A 93 14.59 11.44 -14.12
CA TYR A 93 14.11 12.37 -13.10
C TYR A 93 15.28 13.01 -12.32
N ASP A 94 14.97 14.00 -11.47
CA ASP A 94 15.94 14.66 -10.57
C ASP A 94 17.15 15.24 -11.34
N LEU A 95 16.85 16.18 -12.23
CA LEU A 95 17.81 16.76 -13.18
C LEU A 95 18.73 17.79 -12.53
N ASN A 96 20.05 17.62 -12.65
CA ASN A 96 21.03 18.62 -12.23
C ASN A 96 21.44 19.52 -13.40
N HIS A 97 20.77 20.66 -13.55
CA HIS A 97 21.02 21.61 -14.63
C HIS A 97 22.33 22.38 -14.46
N ILE A 98 23.17 22.37 -15.49
CA ILE A 98 24.36 23.22 -15.61
C ILE A 98 24.09 24.49 -16.43
N ASP A 99 23.07 24.45 -17.28
CA ASP A 99 22.49 25.60 -17.98
C ASP A 99 21.01 25.36 -18.33
N GLU A 100 20.41 26.23 -19.16
CA GLU A 100 18.99 26.15 -19.55
C GLU A 100 18.59 24.86 -20.28
N ASN A 101 19.53 24.19 -20.96
CA ASN A 101 19.23 23.03 -21.82
C ASN A 101 20.17 21.84 -21.60
N HIS A 102 21.06 21.90 -20.61
CA HIS A 102 21.98 20.82 -20.31
C HIS A 102 22.03 20.50 -18.83
N ILE A 103 22.27 19.21 -18.57
CA ILE A 103 22.53 18.66 -17.25
C ILE A 103 23.90 17.98 -17.24
N ASP A 104 24.46 17.79 -16.06
CA ASP A 104 25.63 16.93 -15.82
C ASP A 104 25.30 15.68 -14.99
N ALA A 105 24.10 15.59 -14.40
CA ALA A 105 23.64 14.42 -13.68
C ALA A 105 22.11 14.31 -13.64
N CYS A 106 21.62 13.08 -13.50
CA CYS A 106 20.20 12.79 -13.23
C CYS A 106 20.04 11.41 -12.58
N ASN A 107 18.82 11.06 -12.20
CA ASN A 107 18.45 9.70 -11.87
C ASN A 107 17.70 9.04 -13.04
N ILE A 108 17.86 7.72 -13.19
CA ILE A 108 17.27 6.93 -14.26
C ILE A 108 16.64 5.67 -13.68
N VAL A 109 15.42 5.37 -14.12
CA VAL A 109 14.74 4.09 -13.87
C VAL A 109 14.59 3.31 -15.17
N PHE A 110 14.87 2.01 -15.13
CA PHE A 110 14.52 1.05 -16.18
C PHE A 110 14.34 -0.35 -15.58
N LEU A 111 13.82 -1.30 -16.37
CA LEU A 111 13.63 -2.69 -15.92
C LEU A 111 14.66 -3.63 -16.55
N ILE A 112 15.13 -4.61 -15.78
CA ILE A 112 15.84 -5.76 -16.34
C ILE A 112 14.88 -6.52 -17.30
N PRO A 113 15.27 -6.75 -18.55
CA PRO A 113 14.39 -7.36 -19.55
C PRO A 113 14.09 -8.83 -19.23
N LYS A 114 13.00 -9.35 -19.80
CA LYS A 114 12.53 -10.72 -19.57
C LYS A 114 13.52 -11.77 -20.09
N GLU A 115 14.19 -11.44 -21.18
CA GLU A 115 15.16 -12.22 -21.91
C GLU A 115 16.57 -12.17 -21.29
N ALA A 116 16.75 -11.42 -20.19
CA ALA A 116 18.03 -11.31 -19.51
C ALA A 116 18.57 -12.69 -19.13
N ASN A 117 19.87 -12.88 -19.37
CA ASN A 117 20.58 -14.14 -19.21
C ASN A 117 21.97 -13.96 -18.58
N GLY A 118 22.38 -12.74 -18.23
CA GLY A 118 23.67 -12.45 -17.59
C GLY A 118 24.76 -12.00 -18.56
N GLU A 119 24.52 -12.03 -19.88
CA GLU A 119 25.47 -11.54 -20.89
C GLU A 119 25.25 -10.07 -21.27
N GLU A 120 24.22 -9.41 -20.74
CA GLU A 120 23.86 -8.04 -21.08
C GLU A 120 24.89 -7.03 -20.55
N VAL A 121 25.26 -6.06 -21.40
CA VAL A 121 25.99 -4.86 -20.96
C VAL A 121 25.06 -3.65 -21.05
N TYR A 122 24.59 -3.18 -19.90
CA TYR A 122 23.70 -2.02 -19.82
C TYR A 122 24.48 -0.74 -20.07
N VAL A 123 23.89 0.16 -20.86
CA VAL A 123 24.51 1.44 -21.24
C VAL A 123 23.47 2.55 -21.26
N VAL A 124 23.93 3.76 -20.99
CA VAL A 124 23.21 5.00 -21.30
C VAL A 124 23.89 5.67 -22.49
N ARG A 125 23.10 6.07 -23.48
CA ARG A 125 23.51 6.86 -24.65
C ARG A 125 22.87 8.24 -24.59
N TYR A 126 23.60 9.26 -24.98
CA TYR A 126 23.11 10.64 -24.93
C TYR A 126 23.87 11.56 -25.91
N SER A 127 23.41 12.81 -26.00
CA SER A 127 23.97 13.84 -26.87
C SER A 127 24.03 15.18 -26.15
N ASP A 128 24.94 16.06 -26.56
CA ASP A 128 24.98 17.48 -26.17
C ASP A 128 24.07 18.34 -27.07
N SER A 129 23.45 17.73 -28.06
CA SER A 129 22.64 18.40 -29.07
C SER A 129 21.18 17.96 -28.96
N SER A 130 20.28 18.83 -29.41
CA SER A 130 18.86 18.51 -29.47
C SER A 130 18.59 17.30 -30.35
N VAL A 131 17.73 16.41 -29.84
CA VAL A 131 17.25 15.20 -30.51
C VAL A 131 15.73 15.14 -30.42
N SER A 132 15.12 14.16 -31.11
CA SER A 132 13.70 13.88 -31.01
C SER A 132 13.26 13.55 -29.57
N LYS A 133 11.97 13.51 -29.27
CA LYS A 133 11.45 13.06 -27.96
C LYS A 133 11.16 11.56 -27.98
N THR A 134 11.44 10.85 -26.88
CA THR A 134 10.94 9.48 -26.68
C THR A 134 9.47 9.51 -26.27
N ASN A 135 8.68 8.60 -26.84
CA ASN A 135 7.26 8.45 -26.52
C ASN A 135 7.01 7.09 -25.85
N TYR A 136 7.63 6.87 -24.69
CA TYR A 136 7.38 5.67 -23.91
C TYR A 136 5.93 5.65 -23.38
N PRO A 137 5.29 4.46 -23.30
CA PRO A 137 3.96 4.34 -22.71
C PRO A 137 3.98 4.78 -21.25
N ASP A 138 2.91 5.44 -20.82
CA ASP A 138 2.72 5.76 -19.41
C ASP A 138 2.02 4.58 -18.70
N HIS A 139 2.79 3.81 -17.94
CA HIS A 139 2.30 2.60 -17.28
C HIS A 139 1.75 2.83 -15.88
N LEU A 140 2.11 3.93 -15.23
CA LEU A 140 1.74 4.18 -13.84
C LEU A 140 0.96 5.47 -13.69
N SER A 141 0.19 5.56 -12.62
CA SER A 141 -0.33 6.85 -12.15
C SER A 141 -0.60 6.79 -10.67
N VAL A 142 -0.51 7.96 -10.02
CA VAL A 142 -0.92 8.12 -8.63
C VAL A 142 -1.95 9.25 -8.50
N THR A 143 -3.00 8.99 -7.73
CA THR A 143 -4.07 9.98 -7.49
C THR A 143 -4.44 10.02 -6.02
N ASP A 144 -4.72 11.22 -5.50
CA ASP A 144 -5.23 11.40 -4.13
C ASP A 144 -6.74 11.15 -4.08
N ASN A 145 -7.17 10.14 -3.32
CA ASN A 145 -8.56 9.69 -3.27
C ASN A 145 -9.07 9.58 -1.83
N HIS A 146 -10.39 9.41 -1.72
CA HIS A 146 -11.10 9.14 -0.49
C HIS A 146 -11.97 7.89 -0.65
N TYR A 147 -12.04 7.06 0.39
CA TYR A 147 -12.92 5.89 0.43
C TYR A 147 -13.69 5.85 1.74
N PHE A 148 -15.02 5.85 1.62
CA PHE A 148 -15.94 5.71 2.75
C PHE A 148 -16.86 4.50 2.58
N TYR A 149 -16.94 3.67 3.61
CA TYR A 149 -17.84 2.52 3.68
C TYR A 149 -18.30 2.25 5.11
N GLU A 150 -19.61 2.30 5.34
CA GLU A 150 -20.23 2.00 6.64
C GLU A 150 -21.46 1.08 6.44
N PRO A 151 -21.25 -0.23 6.15
CA PRO A 151 -22.36 -1.16 5.90
C PRO A 151 -23.21 -1.39 7.15
N ILE A 152 -22.61 -1.27 8.32
CA ILE A 152 -23.21 -1.45 9.63
C ILE A 152 -22.84 -0.22 10.46
N SER A 153 -23.82 0.39 11.15
CA SER A 153 -23.55 1.62 11.92
C SER A 153 -22.43 1.41 12.94
N GLY A 154 -21.46 2.31 12.95
CA GLY A 154 -20.29 2.25 13.84
C GLY A 154 -19.20 1.28 13.38
N GLN A 155 -19.37 0.60 12.24
CA GLN A 155 -18.33 -0.20 11.57
C GLN A 155 -17.89 0.57 10.34
N ILE A 156 -17.02 1.55 10.57
CA ILE A 156 -16.61 2.54 9.58
C ILE A 156 -15.28 2.12 8.95
N ILE A 157 -15.20 2.34 7.64
CA ILE A 157 -13.95 2.42 6.90
C ILE A 157 -13.98 3.78 6.23
N ASP A 158 -13.04 4.64 6.61
CA ASP A 158 -12.96 6.03 6.18
C ASP A 158 -11.49 6.34 5.98
N LEU A 159 -11.05 6.47 4.73
CA LEU A 159 -9.65 6.50 4.36
C LEU A 159 -9.37 7.58 3.33
N ASP A 160 -8.40 8.43 3.65
CA ASP A 160 -7.71 9.25 2.66
C ASP A 160 -6.44 8.52 2.22
N TYR A 161 -6.24 8.38 0.91
CA TYR A 161 -5.16 7.54 0.40
C TYR A 161 -4.67 7.94 -0.98
N TYR A 162 -3.40 7.64 -1.26
CA TYR A 162 -2.87 7.62 -2.61
C TYR A 162 -3.25 6.31 -3.29
N LYS A 163 -4.03 6.40 -4.38
CA LYS A 163 -4.35 5.28 -5.25
C LYS A 163 -3.24 5.11 -6.28
N ILE A 164 -2.47 4.03 -6.16
CA ILE A 164 -1.42 3.68 -7.12
C ILE A 164 -2.01 2.73 -8.16
N MET A 165 -1.95 3.13 -9.42
CA MET A 165 -2.38 2.33 -10.55
C MET A 165 -1.19 1.87 -11.40
N GLN A 166 -1.33 0.66 -11.93
CA GLN A 166 -0.52 0.15 -13.04
C GLN A 166 -1.48 -0.19 -14.18
N ASP A 167 -1.25 0.44 -15.33
CA ASP A 167 -2.13 0.45 -16.49
C ASP A 167 -3.56 0.82 -16.07
N LYS A 168 -4.47 -0.15 -16.04
CA LYS A 168 -5.88 0.01 -15.65
C LYS A 168 -6.22 -0.60 -14.28
N TYR A 169 -5.24 -1.15 -13.58
CA TYR A 169 -5.45 -1.88 -12.33
C TYR A 169 -4.91 -1.09 -11.14
N ILE A 170 -5.66 -1.12 -10.04
CA ILE A 170 -5.25 -0.55 -8.77
C ILE A 170 -4.39 -1.59 -8.06
N ILE A 171 -3.15 -1.21 -7.73
CA ILE A 171 -2.19 -2.11 -7.09
C ILE A 171 -2.19 -1.89 -5.58
N TYR A 172 -2.14 -0.63 -5.15
CA TYR A 172 -2.07 -0.22 -3.75
C TYR A 172 -2.95 0.99 -3.46
N GLY A 173 -3.48 1.04 -2.23
CA GLY A 173 -3.86 2.29 -1.57
C GLY A 173 -2.88 2.59 -0.44
N VAL A 174 -2.15 3.70 -0.52
CA VAL A 174 -1.24 4.16 0.55
C VAL A 174 -2.00 5.17 1.41
N CYS A 175 -2.42 4.74 2.59
CA CYS A 175 -3.27 5.48 3.51
C CYS A 175 -2.50 6.64 4.15
N GLN A 176 -3.04 7.84 3.96
CA GLN A 176 -2.55 9.10 4.49
C GLN A 176 -3.07 9.25 5.92
N GLU A 177 -4.38 9.13 6.09
CA GLU A 177 -5.07 9.15 7.38
C GLU A 177 -6.40 8.38 7.29
N GLY A 178 -7.07 8.27 8.44
CA GLY A 178 -8.37 7.62 8.55
C GLY A 178 -8.35 6.36 9.42
N GLU A 179 -9.42 5.58 9.31
CA GLU A 179 -9.63 4.39 10.12
C GLU A 179 -10.23 3.21 9.34
N LEU A 180 -9.90 2.02 9.81
CA LEU A 180 -10.50 0.76 9.38
C LEU A 180 -10.99 0.01 10.62
N LEU A 181 -12.32 -0.08 10.77
CA LEU A 181 -12.98 -0.78 11.88
C LEU A 181 -12.46 -0.33 13.26
N GLY A 182 -12.27 0.98 13.45
CA GLY A 182 -11.77 1.55 14.70
C GLY A 182 -10.26 1.38 14.93
N ASN A 183 -9.48 1.04 13.90
CA ASN A 183 -8.02 1.09 13.93
C ASN A 183 -7.50 2.21 13.02
N GLY A 184 -6.57 3.03 13.51
CA GLY A 184 -5.93 4.08 12.72
C GLY A 184 -5.10 3.51 11.57
N MET A 185 -5.20 4.12 10.40
CA MET A 185 -4.62 3.61 9.15
C MET A 185 -3.55 4.53 8.54
N SER A 186 -3.14 5.60 9.21
CA SER A 186 -2.08 6.46 8.68
C SER A 186 -0.77 5.65 8.51
N ASN A 187 -0.11 5.85 7.35
CA ASN A 187 1.10 5.13 6.96
C ASN A 187 0.92 3.62 6.78
N SER A 188 -0.32 3.17 6.54
CA SER A 188 -0.64 1.81 6.11
C SER A 188 -0.80 1.71 4.59
N VAL A 189 -0.53 0.53 4.04
CA VAL A 189 -0.60 0.20 2.63
C VAL A 189 -1.56 -0.96 2.47
N ILE A 190 -2.64 -0.75 1.73
CA ILE A 190 -3.60 -1.78 1.35
C ILE A 190 -3.21 -2.31 -0.02
N LYS A 191 -2.78 -3.57 -0.09
CA LYS A 191 -2.58 -4.31 -1.35
C LYS A 191 -3.93 -4.79 -1.86
N LEU A 192 -4.22 -4.53 -3.13
CA LEU A 192 -5.43 -5.02 -3.80
C LEU A 192 -5.15 -6.33 -4.55
N LYS A 193 -6.16 -7.18 -4.70
CA LYS A 193 -6.08 -8.42 -5.48
C LYS A 193 -5.72 -8.14 -6.94
N PRO A 194 -5.09 -9.09 -7.65
CA PRO A 194 -4.83 -8.96 -9.09
C PRO A 194 -6.07 -8.56 -9.88
N ASN A 195 -5.88 -7.72 -10.89
CA ASN A 195 -6.93 -7.21 -11.78
C ASN A 195 -8.01 -6.32 -11.13
N SER A 196 -7.81 -5.83 -9.91
CA SER A 196 -8.73 -4.90 -9.26
C SER A 196 -8.81 -3.57 -10.02
N THR A 197 -9.98 -3.19 -10.51
CA THR A 197 -10.21 -1.91 -11.21
C THR A 197 -10.88 -0.85 -10.34
N ILE A 198 -11.37 -1.25 -9.16
CA ILE A 198 -12.07 -0.39 -8.21
C ILE A 198 -11.55 -0.64 -6.80
N PHE A 199 -11.43 0.44 -6.03
CA PHE A 199 -11.01 0.36 -4.64
C PHE A 199 -12.23 0.06 -3.77
N GLU A 200 -12.37 -1.21 -3.40
CA GLU A 200 -13.38 -1.67 -2.46
C GLU A 200 -12.74 -2.71 -1.52
N THR A 201 -13.26 -2.82 -0.31
CA THR A 201 -12.69 -3.67 0.75
C THR A 201 -12.66 -5.16 0.40
N TYR A 202 -13.59 -5.64 -0.44
CA TYR A 202 -13.53 -7.02 -0.94
C TYR A 202 -12.39 -7.28 -1.92
N ASN A 203 -11.81 -6.22 -2.50
CA ASN A 203 -10.60 -6.30 -3.31
C ASN A 203 -9.33 -6.19 -2.47
N ALA A 204 -9.41 -5.86 -1.18
CA ALA A 204 -8.24 -5.89 -0.30
C ALA A 204 -7.72 -7.34 -0.16
N GLU A 205 -6.41 -7.49 -0.27
CA GLU A 205 -5.69 -8.76 -0.17
C GLU A 205 -4.87 -8.82 1.12
N GLN A 206 -4.06 -7.79 1.37
CA GLN A 206 -3.15 -7.70 2.50
C GLN A 206 -2.96 -6.26 2.93
N ILE A 207 -2.72 -6.03 4.22
CA ILE A 207 -2.32 -4.73 4.75
C ILE A 207 -0.86 -4.83 5.24
N ALA A 208 -0.05 -3.85 4.87
CA ALA A 208 1.27 -3.63 5.45
C ALA A 208 1.29 -2.25 6.10
N SER A 209 1.82 -2.11 7.32
CA SER A 209 1.85 -0.82 8.01
C SER A 209 3.27 -0.43 8.38
N PHE A 210 3.60 0.85 8.22
CA PHE A 210 4.93 1.42 8.48
C PHE A 210 4.84 2.61 9.42
N HIS A 211 3.99 2.48 10.44
CA HIS A 211 3.83 3.49 11.48
C HIS A 211 4.53 3.03 12.76
N MET A 212 4.96 3.99 13.57
CA MET A 212 5.47 3.71 14.91
C MET A 212 4.34 3.75 15.93
N SER A 213 4.18 2.65 16.67
CA SER A 213 3.13 2.50 17.68
C SER A 213 3.60 1.75 18.92
N TYR A 214 2.92 1.99 20.05
CA TYR A 214 3.23 1.39 21.34
C TYR A 214 1.97 1.16 22.20
N SER A 215 2.01 0.18 23.11
CA SER A 215 0.93 -0.15 24.05
C SER A 215 0.78 0.91 25.14
N ILE A 216 -0.46 1.30 25.43
CA ILE A 216 -0.80 2.30 26.45
C ILE A 216 -1.62 1.77 27.61
N ASN A 217 -2.24 0.57 27.48
CA ASN A 217 -3.03 -0.01 28.55
C ASN A 217 -3.05 -1.56 28.53
N PRO A 218 -3.45 -2.23 29.63
CA PRO A 218 -3.48 -3.69 29.72
C PRO A 218 -4.55 -4.38 28.87
N ILE A 219 -5.41 -3.62 28.20
CA ILE A 219 -6.52 -4.13 27.38
C ILE A 219 -6.11 -4.23 25.91
N GLY A 220 -4.83 -4.00 25.60
CA GLY A 220 -4.27 -4.08 24.24
C GLY A 220 -4.42 -2.81 23.41
N SER A 221 -4.86 -1.69 24.00
CA SER A 221 -4.95 -0.43 23.24
C SER A 221 -3.56 0.13 22.93
N THR A 222 -3.44 0.68 21.74
CA THR A 222 -2.20 1.28 21.23
C THR A 222 -2.40 2.75 20.89
N THR A 223 -1.31 3.50 20.91
CA THR A 223 -1.23 4.81 20.28
C THR A 223 0.03 4.90 19.43
N GLY A 224 0.11 5.91 18.57
CA GLY A 224 1.21 6.04 17.63
C GLY A 224 0.84 6.92 16.44
N SER A 225 1.74 6.97 15.47
CA SER A 225 1.52 7.75 14.25
C SER A 225 0.43 7.17 13.35
N GLN A 226 -0.08 5.94 13.61
CA GLN A 226 -1.21 5.40 12.83
C GLN A 226 -2.50 6.19 12.99
N TRP A 227 -2.59 6.99 14.07
CA TRP A 227 -3.72 7.85 14.38
C TRP A 227 -3.50 9.32 14.00
N ALA A 228 -2.48 9.63 13.20
CA ALA A 228 -2.24 10.99 12.71
C ALA A 228 -3.46 11.50 11.92
N LYS A 229 -3.83 12.76 12.17
CA LYS A 229 -4.93 13.50 11.51
C LYS A 229 -4.50 14.80 10.85
N ASP A 230 -3.28 15.24 11.13
CA ASP A 230 -2.66 16.40 10.51
C ASP A 230 -1.47 15.83 9.72
N VAL A 231 -1.75 15.40 8.48
CA VAL A 231 -0.76 14.74 7.62
C VAL A 231 -0.28 15.68 6.52
N ASP A 232 1.03 15.86 6.44
CA ASP A 232 1.68 16.49 5.29
C ASP A 232 1.99 15.41 4.26
N LYS A 233 1.53 15.60 3.03
CA LYS A 233 1.55 14.57 1.99
C LYS A 233 2.05 15.19 0.69
N SER A 234 2.80 14.44 -0.11
CA SER A 234 3.21 14.90 -1.43
C SER A 234 3.44 13.79 -2.43
N ILE A 235 3.10 14.08 -3.69
CA ILE A 235 3.54 13.28 -4.84
C ILE A 235 4.90 13.85 -5.25
N LEU A 236 5.95 13.07 -4.99
CA LEU A 236 7.32 13.45 -5.31
C LEU A 236 7.63 13.14 -6.78
N ILE A 237 7.09 12.04 -7.31
CA ILE A 237 7.28 11.60 -8.70
C ILE A 237 6.00 10.92 -9.18
N ASP A 238 5.53 11.31 -10.37
CA ASP A 238 4.46 10.65 -11.13
C ASP A 238 4.96 10.47 -12.56
N GLY A 239 5.63 9.35 -12.82
CA GLY A 239 6.25 9.05 -14.11
C GLY A 239 5.89 7.67 -14.63
N ASN A 240 6.31 7.37 -15.86
CA ASN A 240 5.84 6.21 -16.60
C ASN A 240 6.24 4.86 -16.00
N LEU A 241 7.40 4.76 -15.34
CA LEU A 241 7.91 3.53 -14.73
C LEU A 241 7.98 3.57 -13.21
N MET A 242 7.81 4.74 -12.59
CA MET A 242 7.88 4.90 -11.15
C MET A 242 6.98 6.03 -10.66
N VAL A 243 6.24 5.75 -9.59
CA VAL A 243 5.58 6.76 -8.75
C VAL A 243 6.21 6.78 -7.36
N ARG A 244 6.30 7.96 -6.76
CA ARG A 244 6.87 8.17 -5.43
C ARG A 244 6.02 9.17 -4.67
N VAL A 245 5.57 8.80 -3.46
CA VAL A 245 4.80 9.66 -2.57
C VAL A 245 5.43 9.72 -1.19
N ARG A 246 5.21 10.83 -0.49
CA ARG A 246 5.67 11.04 0.89
C ARG A 246 4.47 11.31 1.79
N ILE A 247 4.49 10.74 2.99
CA ILE A 247 3.49 10.98 4.03
C ILE A 247 4.23 11.23 5.34
N ASN A 248 3.98 12.41 5.92
CA ASN A 248 4.46 12.81 7.23
C ASN A 248 3.28 13.02 8.17
N GLY A 249 3.31 12.37 9.32
CA GLY A 249 2.27 12.47 10.33
C GLY A 249 2.84 12.46 11.74
N THR A 250 2.17 13.17 12.64
CA THR A 250 2.49 13.15 14.07
C THR A 250 1.40 12.42 14.85
N SER A 251 1.79 11.62 15.83
CA SER A 251 0.85 10.92 16.72
C SER A 251 -0.06 11.91 17.47
N PRO A 252 -1.28 11.51 17.86
CA PRO A 252 -2.22 12.40 18.56
C PRO A 252 -1.68 13.01 19.87
N ASP A 253 -0.76 12.32 20.53
CA ASP A 253 -0.11 12.78 21.77
C ASP A 253 1.12 13.67 21.52
N GLY A 254 1.50 13.90 20.26
CA GLY A 254 2.63 14.73 19.87
C GLY A 254 4.00 14.12 20.13
N LYS A 255 4.08 12.82 20.46
CA LYS A 255 5.34 12.18 20.89
C LYS A 255 6.11 11.49 19.79
N ILE A 256 5.46 11.14 18.69
CA ILE A 256 6.06 10.36 17.60
C ILE A 256 5.76 11.06 16.29
N GLN A 257 6.80 11.31 15.51
CA GLN A 257 6.68 11.75 14.11
C GLN A 257 7.12 10.60 13.20
N THR A 258 6.35 10.37 12.14
CA THR A 258 6.66 9.43 11.06
C THR A 258 6.68 10.19 9.76
N ASP A 259 7.69 9.94 8.92
CA ASP A 259 7.93 10.65 7.67
C ASP A 259 8.45 9.66 6.62
N ASN A 260 7.52 9.01 5.93
CA ASN A 260 7.84 7.89 5.06
C ASN A 260 7.75 8.28 3.59
N ILE A 261 8.64 7.69 2.78
CA ILE A 261 8.57 7.76 1.32
C ILE A 261 8.21 6.37 0.77
N TYR A 262 7.16 6.31 -0.03
CA TYR A 262 6.67 5.10 -0.69
C TYR A 262 6.96 5.19 -2.18
N THR A 263 7.69 4.21 -2.73
CA THR A 263 8.02 4.14 -4.16
C THR A 263 7.49 2.85 -4.76
N TYR A 264 6.67 2.99 -5.80
CA TYR A 264 6.20 1.87 -6.61
C TYR A 264 6.80 1.96 -8.00
N TYR A 265 7.39 0.85 -8.46
CA TYR A 265 7.93 0.72 -9.81
C TYR A 265 6.99 -0.14 -10.66
N TYR A 266 6.99 0.11 -11.97
CA TYR A 266 6.25 -0.71 -12.92
C TYR A 266 6.78 -2.14 -12.88
N GLN A 267 5.88 -3.10 -12.72
CA GLN A 267 6.22 -4.52 -12.63
C GLN A 267 5.29 -5.32 -13.55
N PRO A 268 5.74 -5.69 -14.76
CA PRO A 268 4.95 -6.46 -15.73
C PRO A 268 4.93 -7.97 -15.40
N CYS A 269 4.74 -8.33 -14.13
CA CYS A 269 4.63 -9.71 -13.65
C CYS A 269 3.72 -9.80 -12.42
N ASP A 270 3.43 -11.00 -11.92
CA ASP A 270 2.54 -11.18 -10.76
C ASP A 270 3.19 -10.74 -9.44
N ARG A 271 4.53 -10.69 -9.39
CA ARG A 271 5.28 -10.12 -8.26
C ARG A 271 5.00 -8.61 -8.17
N LYS A 272 4.61 -8.16 -6.97
CA LYS A 272 4.39 -6.74 -6.68
C LYS A 272 5.19 -6.33 -5.46
N MET A 273 5.98 -5.27 -5.60
CA MET A 273 6.93 -4.79 -4.60
C MET A 273 6.73 -3.29 -4.42
N LEU A 274 6.57 -2.86 -3.18
CA LEU A 274 6.53 -1.46 -2.79
C LEU A 274 7.73 -1.19 -1.90
N PHE A 275 8.59 -0.28 -2.33
CA PHE A 275 9.71 0.18 -1.54
C PHE A 275 9.26 1.27 -0.57
N VAL A 276 9.67 1.17 0.69
CA VAL A 276 9.38 2.15 1.73
C VAL A 276 10.70 2.57 2.37
N ASP A 277 11.03 3.85 2.27
CA ASP A 277 12.04 4.47 3.13
C ASP A 277 11.32 5.05 4.34
N ALA A 278 11.37 4.31 5.46
CA ALA A 278 10.64 4.65 6.67
C ALA A 278 11.53 5.47 7.60
N HIS A 279 10.99 6.55 8.17
CA HIS A 279 11.68 7.38 9.14
C HIS A 279 10.76 7.73 10.31
N HIS A 280 11.19 7.40 11.54
CA HIS A 280 10.50 7.72 12.77
C HIS A 280 11.38 8.54 13.70
N ARG A 281 10.78 9.56 14.34
CA ARG A 281 11.43 10.36 15.37
C ARG A 281 10.61 10.33 16.65
N ILE A 282 11.26 9.97 17.75
CA ILE A 282 10.68 10.01 19.09
C ILE A 282 10.90 11.41 19.69
N LEU A 283 9.86 12.23 19.71
CA LEU A 283 9.88 13.63 20.15
C LEU A 283 9.83 13.78 21.68
N ASP A 284 9.22 12.81 22.36
CA ASP A 284 9.20 12.71 23.82
C ASP A 284 9.21 11.25 24.29
N ASN A 285 9.60 11.00 25.53
CA ASN A 285 9.67 9.63 26.06
C ASN A 285 8.27 8.99 26.06
N CYS A 286 8.18 7.78 25.50
CA CYS A 286 6.98 6.95 25.60
C CYS A 286 7.25 5.79 26.55
N GLU A 287 6.46 5.72 27.63
CA GLU A 287 6.48 4.60 28.57
C GLU A 287 5.47 3.55 28.09
N ILE A 288 5.97 2.33 27.85
CA ILE A 288 5.15 1.20 27.44
C ILE A 288 4.39 0.68 28.66
N LYS A 289 3.07 0.61 28.53
CA LYS A 289 2.17 0.14 29.58
C LYS A 289 1.36 -1.03 29.09
N GLY A 290 0.75 -1.75 30.02
CA GLY A 290 -0.23 -2.78 29.70
C GLY A 290 0.34 -4.18 29.63
N ASP A 291 0.00 -4.89 28.57
CA ASP A 291 0.57 -6.20 28.25
C ASP A 291 2.07 -6.11 27.93
N GLN A 292 2.53 -4.91 27.56
CA GLN A 292 3.91 -4.61 27.20
C GLN A 292 4.41 -5.43 26.00
N GLU A 293 3.49 -5.79 25.09
CA GLU A 293 3.82 -6.60 23.92
C GLU A 293 4.04 -5.76 22.64
N ARG A 294 3.70 -4.47 22.67
CA ARG A 294 4.00 -3.50 21.60
C ARG A 294 4.84 -2.35 22.12
N GLU A 295 6.14 -2.40 21.90
CA GLU A 295 7.12 -1.48 22.49
C GLU A 295 7.73 -0.50 21.50
N GLY A 296 7.30 -0.56 20.25
CA GLY A 296 7.83 0.25 19.16
C GLY A 296 7.74 -0.54 17.87
N THR A 297 6.61 -0.43 17.20
CA THR A 297 6.39 -1.11 15.92
C THR A 297 7.20 -0.44 14.81
N TYR A 298 7.99 -1.20 14.06
CA TYR A 298 8.61 -0.75 12.81
C TYR A 298 7.69 -1.06 11.63
N ALA A 299 7.25 -2.31 11.52
CA ALA A 299 6.32 -2.69 10.46
C ALA A 299 5.37 -3.80 10.90
N ILE A 300 4.23 -3.90 10.21
CA ILE A 300 3.22 -4.93 10.45
C ILE A 300 2.78 -5.50 9.10
N LEU A 301 2.66 -6.82 9.02
CA LEU A 301 1.81 -7.48 8.03
C LEU A 301 0.52 -7.91 8.74
N SER A 302 -0.59 -7.28 8.36
CA SER A 302 -1.92 -7.55 8.92
C SER A 302 -2.81 -8.22 7.88
N THR A 303 -3.21 -9.45 8.17
CA THR A 303 -4.12 -10.21 7.34
C THR A 303 -5.51 -10.23 7.98
N ILE A 304 -6.51 -9.74 7.27
CA ILE A 304 -7.89 -9.62 7.77
C ILE A 304 -8.77 -10.69 7.13
N LYS A 305 -9.67 -11.25 7.93
CA LYS A 305 -10.75 -12.12 7.49
C LYS A 305 -12.05 -11.63 8.06
N SER A 306 -13.03 -11.32 7.21
CA SER A 306 -14.40 -11.07 7.67
C SER A 306 -15.39 -11.97 6.94
N ARG A 307 -16.39 -12.45 7.68
CA ARG A 307 -17.46 -13.29 7.16
C ARG A 307 -18.79 -12.73 7.62
N SER A 308 -19.69 -12.49 6.67
CA SER A 308 -21.08 -12.14 6.91
C SER A 308 -21.98 -13.14 6.20
N ALA A 309 -22.93 -13.71 6.96
CA ALA A 309 -23.95 -14.60 6.42
C ALA A 309 -24.94 -13.89 5.48
N THR A 310 -24.89 -12.56 5.43
CA THR A 310 -25.97 -11.73 4.88
C THR A 310 -25.48 -10.57 4.02
N ILE A 311 -24.28 -10.03 4.26
CA ILE A 311 -23.69 -8.95 3.47
C ILE A 311 -22.49 -9.50 2.70
N GLU A 312 -22.70 -9.83 1.43
CA GLU A 312 -21.66 -10.46 0.58
C GLU A 312 -20.40 -9.61 0.49
N LYS A 313 -20.52 -8.28 0.40
CA LYS A 313 -19.39 -7.34 0.36
C LYS A 313 -18.52 -7.34 1.62
N MET A 314 -18.99 -7.90 2.74
CA MET A 314 -18.20 -8.08 3.96
C MET A 314 -17.49 -9.44 4.02
N ASN A 315 -17.69 -10.33 3.06
CA ASN A 315 -16.94 -11.57 2.94
C ASN A 315 -15.57 -11.30 2.30
N ILE A 316 -14.62 -10.88 3.12
CA ILE A 316 -13.32 -10.42 2.65
C ILE A 316 -12.17 -11.22 3.26
N GLY A 317 -11.08 -11.30 2.51
CA GLY A 317 -9.80 -11.85 2.95
C GLY A 317 -9.81 -13.27 3.53
N ARG A 318 -8.64 -13.67 4.00
CA ARG A 318 -8.34 -14.94 4.69
C ARG A 318 -7.09 -14.73 5.50
N ILE A 319 -7.00 -15.23 6.73
CA ILE A 319 -5.73 -15.29 7.46
C ILE A 319 -4.89 -16.40 6.84
N LEU A 320 -3.63 -16.09 6.49
CA LEU A 320 -2.70 -17.09 5.95
C LEU A 320 -2.11 -17.93 7.11
N PRO A 321 -1.94 -19.24 6.94
CA PRO A 321 -1.75 -20.17 8.06
C PRO A 321 -0.33 -20.23 8.64
N LYS A 322 0.66 -19.62 7.99
CA LYS A 322 2.07 -19.82 8.33
C LYS A 322 2.85 -18.51 8.38
N ILE A 323 3.83 -18.48 9.27
CA ILE A 323 4.83 -17.43 9.39
C ILE A 323 6.20 -18.06 9.19
N HIS A 324 7.04 -17.41 8.39
CA HIS A 324 8.45 -17.78 8.21
C HIS A 324 9.36 -16.58 8.31
N PHE A 325 10.52 -16.78 8.93
CA PHE A 325 11.62 -15.83 8.96
C PHE A 325 12.94 -16.56 9.30
N ILE A 326 14.07 -15.91 9.04
CA ILE A 326 15.37 -16.41 9.50
C ILE A 326 15.68 -15.75 10.85
N GLY A 327 15.88 -16.55 11.90
CA GLY A 327 16.25 -16.07 13.22
C GLY A 327 17.71 -15.59 13.30
N GLU A 328 18.07 -14.90 14.38
CA GLU A 328 19.46 -14.46 14.65
C GLU A 328 20.49 -15.61 14.65
N ASP A 329 20.06 -16.82 14.99
CA ASP A 329 20.86 -18.06 14.94
C ASP A 329 21.08 -18.60 13.52
N GLY A 330 20.55 -17.91 12.49
CA GLY A 330 20.65 -18.29 11.08
C GLY A 330 19.72 -19.44 10.68
N THR A 331 18.79 -19.85 11.55
CA THR A 331 17.86 -20.94 11.24
C THR A 331 16.51 -20.42 10.76
N LEU A 332 15.88 -21.16 9.84
CA LEU A 332 14.50 -20.90 9.45
C LEU A 332 13.58 -21.21 10.62
N LYS A 333 12.82 -20.20 11.04
CA LYS A 333 11.74 -20.32 12.01
C LYS A 333 10.42 -20.46 11.26
N GLU A 334 9.58 -21.36 11.74
CA GLU A 334 8.23 -21.58 11.21
C GLU A 334 7.23 -21.62 12.37
N TYR A 335 6.16 -20.85 12.25
CA TYR A 335 5.06 -20.84 13.22
C TYR A 335 3.71 -20.98 12.53
N ASN A 336 2.76 -21.60 13.22
CA ASN A 336 1.38 -21.69 12.76
C ASN A 336 0.62 -20.45 13.22
N LEU A 337 -0.13 -19.84 12.30
CA LEU A 337 -1.04 -18.74 12.58
C LEU A 337 -2.48 -19.26 12.50
N PRO A 338 -3.25 -19.25 13.60
CA PRO A 338 -4.65 -19.65 13.58
C PRO A 338 -5.48 -18.84 12.57
N THR A 339 -6.20 -19.52 11.68
CA THR A 339 -6.96 -18.87 10.59
C THR A 339 -8.42 -18.55 10.94
N ASP A 340 -8.87 -19.01 12.09
CA ASP A 340 -10.19 -18.79 12.70
C ASP A 340 -9.99 -18.56 14.22
N PRO A 341 -9.32 -17.46 14.63
CA PRO A 341 -9.07 -17.21 16.04
C PRO A 341 -10.37 -16.90 16.80
N THR A 342 -10.35 -17.15 18.11
CA THR A 342 -11.49 -16.84 19.02
C THR A 342 -11.06 -15.99 20.21
N ALA A 343 -9.84 -15.45 20.15
CA ALA A 343 -9.23 -14.66 21.21
C ALA A 343 -9.73 -13.20 21.17
N ASP A 344 -10.22 -12.71 22.29
CA ASP A 344 -10.48 -11.29 22.57
C ASP A 344 -10.29 -11.05 24.09
N PRO A 345 -9.23 -10.37 24.54
CA PRO A 345 -8.24 -9.62 23.75
C PRO A 345 -7.32 -10.50 22.90
N ALA A 346 -6.46 -9.88 22.09
CA ALA A 346 -5.52 -10.57 21.20
C ALA A 346 -4.66 -11.62 21.92
N GLU A 347 -4.44 -12.75 21.25
CA GLU A 347 -3.53 -13.81 21.68
C GLU A 347 -2.19 -13.66 20.96
N TRP A 348 -1.10 -13.59 21.73
CA TRP A 348 0.26 -13.54 21.20
C TRP A 348 0.77 -14.96 20.93
N ILE A 349 1.02 -15.26 19.67
CA ILE A 349 1.63 -16.52 19.21
C ILE A 349 3.15 -16.45 19.38
N LEU A 350 3.71 -15.25 19.17
CA LEU A 350 5.08 -14.89 19.48
C LEU A 350 5.04 -13.59 20.28
N SER A 351 5.48 -13.68 21.52
CA SER A 351 5.53 -12.60 22.51
C SER A 351 6.92 -12.00 22.62
N THR A 352 7.01 -10.90 23.36
CA THR A 352 8.25 -10.26 23.81
C THR A 352 9.22 -11.24 24.45
N THR A 353 8.71 -12.14 25.28
CA THR A 353 9.55 -13.04 26.09
C THR A 353 10.02 -14.28 25.33
N ASP A 354 9.49 -14.53 24.13
CA ASP A 354 9.95 -15.60 23.25
C ASP A 354 11.27 -15.25 22.54
N ASP A 355 11.65 -13.97 22.58
CA ASP A 355 12.96 -13.46 22.17
C ASP A 355 13.37 -13.92 20.76
N GLN A 356 12.43 -13.78 19.82
CA GLN A 356 12.65 -14.13 18.42
C GLN A 356 13.11 -12.93 17.62
N ASP A 357 14.41 -12.82 17.42
CA ASP A 357 15.01 -11.74 16.64
C ASP A 357 15.32 -12.15 15.19
N LEU A 358 15.18 -11.18 14.29
CA LEU A 358 15.43 -11.34 12.87
C LEU A 358 16.94 -11.43 12.59
N GLY A 359 17.36 -12.47 11.87
CA GLY A 359 18.75 -12.67 11.48
C GLY A 359 19.21 -11.80 10.31
N SER A 360 20.47 -11.99 9.92
CA SER A 360 21.15 -11.18 8.89
C SER A 360 20.56 -11.31 7.48
N ASP A 361 19.67 -12.28 7.25
CA ASP A 361 18.92 -12.40 6.00
C ASP A 361 17.77 -11.39 5.92
N CYS A 362 17.35 -10.82 7.06
CA CYS A 362 16.51 -9.63 7.17
C CYS A 362 15.14 -9.71 6.47
N TRP A 363 14.52 -10.90 6.41
CA TRP A 363 13.19 -11.04 5.83
C TRP A 363 12.26 -11.88 6.71
N MET A 364 10.98 -11.56 6.63
CA MET A 364 9.89 -12.26 7.31
C MET A 364 8.64 -12.24 6.45
N CYS A 365 7.81 -13.27 6.53
CA CYS A 365 6.59 -13.35 5.73
C CYS A 365 5.46 -14.11 6.42
N ILE A 366 4.25 -13.87 5.93
CA ILE A 366 3.08 -14.73 6.15
C ILE A 366 2.75 -15.40 4.81
N ASP A 367 2.57 -16.72 4.80
CA ASP A 367 2.30 -17.47 3.58
C ASP A 367 1.26 -18.60 3.76
N ASP A 368 0.80 -19.10 2.61
CA ASP A 368 -0.03 -20.29 2.48
C ASP A 368 0.74 -21.33 1.65
N PRO A 369 1.32 -22.36 2.28
CA PRO A 369 2.13 -23.37 1.59
C PRO A 369 1.37 -24.14 0.49
N ASP A 370 0.04 -24.22 0.58
CA ASP A 370 -0.77 -24.96 -0.39
C ASP A 370 -0.96 -24.16 -1.69
N SER A 371 -1.15 -22.85 -1.59
CA SER A 371 -1.31 -21.96 -2.77
C SER A 371 0.00 -21.30 -3.21
N GLY A 372 0.98 -21.22 -2.33
CA GLY A 372 2.20 -20.44 -2.52
C GLY A 372 2.00 -18.93 -2.46
N LEU A 373 0.82 -18.44 -2.04
CA LEU A 373 0.59 -17.01 -1.80
C LEU A 373 1.42 -16.56 -0.60
N THR A 374 2.19 -15.50 -0.77
CA THR A 374 3.08 -14.97 0.25
C THR A 374 3.09 -13.45 0.26
N HIS A 375 3.05 -12.89 1.46
CA HIS A 375 3.29 -11.48 1.72
C HIS A 375 4.50 -11.36 2.64
N GLY A 376 5.50 -10.60 2.23
CA GLY A 376 6.78 -10.51 2.94
C GLY A 376 7.26 -9.08 3.12
N LEU A 377 8.11 -8.91 4.12
CA LEU A 377 8.91 -7.72 4.36
C LEU A 377 10.38 -8.11 4.23
N ILE A 378 11.14 -7.33 3.46
CA ILE A 378 12.58 -7.49 3.31
C ILE A 378 13.26 -6.19 3.75
N PHE A 379 13.96 -6.23 4.86
CA PHE A 379 14.70 -5.10 5.41
C PHE A 379 16.12 -5.06 4.83
N LYS A 380 16.66 -3.85 4.64
CA LYS A 380 18.06 -3.68 4.23
C LYS A 380 19.01 -4.28 5.25
N SER A 381 18.72 -4.08 6.53
CA SER A 381 19.51 -4.53 7.68
C SER A 381 18.57 -4.91 8.82
N ASN A 382 19.01 -5.81 9.69
CA ASN A 382 18.36 -6.13 10.97
C ASN A 382 18.92 -5.33 12.15
N THR A 383 19.94 -4.51 11.91
CA THR A 383 20.61 -3.62 12.90
C THR A 383 20.83 -2.22 12.33
N GLY A 384 21.22 -1.26 13.17
CA GLY A 384 21.42 0.15 12.82
C GLY A 384 20.21 1.04 13.11
N PHE A 385 19.23 0.53 13.87
CA PHE A 385 18.01 1.24 14.25
C PHE A 385 18.21 2.01 15.55
N LEU A 386 18.91 1.41 16.50
CA LEU A 386 19.18 1.93 17.83
C LEU A 386 20.67 1.81 18.18
N ASN A 387 21.07 2.43 19.29
CA ASN A 387 22.41 2.25 19.84
C ASN A 387 22.38 1.25 20.99
N GLY A 388 23.25 0.24 20.94
CA GLY A 388 23.52 -0.67 22.05
C GLY A 388 22.80 -2.02 21.92
N THR A 389 22.57 -2.66 23.07
CA THR A 389 22.14 -4.06 23.17
C THR A 389 20.73 -4.34 22.64
N PHE A 390 19.88 -3.32 22.56
CA PHE A 390 18.50 -3.43 22.07
C PHE A 390 18.36 -3.05 20.58
N ASP A 391 19.48 -2.94 19.85
CA ASP A 391 19.46 -2.72 18.41
C ASP A 391 19.17 -4.02 17.68
N GLY A 392 18.03 -4.08 17.00
CA GLY A 392 17.51 -5.30 16.42
C GLY A 392 16.06 -5.15 15.96
N ILE A 393 15.59 -6.14 15.21
CA ILE A 393 14.19 -6.32 14.86
C ILE A 393 13.68 -7.59 15.55
N GLN A 394 12.80 -7.42 16.53
CA GLN A 394 12.10 -8.53 17.17
C GLN A 394 10.85 -8.88 16.39
N VAL A 395 10.67 -10.17 16.11
CA VAL A 395 9.54 -10.73 15.38
C VAL A 395 8.49 -11.19 16.38
N LYS A 396 7.31 -10.58 16.31
CA LYS A 396 6.14 -10.95 17.14
C LYS A 396 4.97 -11.29 16.26
N ALA A 397 4.00 -12.03 16.81
CA ALA A 397 2.81 -12.42 16.07
C ALA A 397 1.61 -12.52 17.00
N SER A 398 0.46 -12.05 16.54
CA SER A 398 -0.79 -12.14 17.29
C SER A 398 -1.98 -12.49 16.41
N VAL A 399 -3.02 -13.05 17.02
CA VAL A 399 -4.34 -13.21 16.41
C VAL A 399 -5.41 -12.56 17.28
N HIS A 400 -6.42 -11.98 16.66
CA HIS A 400 -7.49 -11.29 17.37
C HIS A 400 -8.84 -11.45 16.66
N GLN A 401 -9.88 -11.70 17.43
CA GLN A 401 -11.27 -11.62 17.00
C GLN A 401 -11.83 -10.24 17.34
N HIS A 402 -11.93 -9.38 16.34
CA HIS A 402 -12.43 -8.00 16.48
C HIS A 402 -13.95 -7.96 16.66
N VAL A 403 -14.67 -8.81 15.93
CA VAL A 403 -16.13 -8.85 15.95
C VAL A 403 -16.62 -10.29 16.02
N LYS A 404 -17.48 -10.59 16.99
CA LYS A 404 -18.23 -11.85 17.07
C LYS A 404 -19.71 -11.63 17.34
N LEU A 405 -20.51 -11.67 16.27
CA LEU A 405 -21.97 -11.65 16.32
C LEU A 405 -22.53 -12.85 15.54
N PRO A 406 -23.77 -13.32 15.81
CA PRO A 406 -24.31 -14.46 15.07
C PRO A 406 -24.44 -14.15 13.57
N GLY A 407 -23.58 -14.74 12.73
CA GLY A 407 -23.57 -14.48 11.29
C GLY A 407 -22.72 -13.28 10.85
N LEU A 408 -21.96 -12.65 11.75
CA LEU A 408 -20.92 -11.68 11.42
C LEU A 408 -19.68 -11.92 12.27
N GLU A 409 -18.54 -12.07 11.60
CA GLU A 409 -17.24 -12.30 12.20
C GLU A 409 -16.18 -11.46 11.51
N ALA A 410 -15.25 -10.91 12.27
CA ALA A 410 -14.07 -10.22 11.75
C ALA A 410 -12.86 -10.54 12.63
N ASP A 411 -11.83 -11.09 12.01
CA ASP A 411 -10.62 -11.61 12.64
C ASP A 411 -9.38 -11.02 11.96
N SER A 412 -8.28 -10.87 12.71
CA SER A 412 -6.97 -10.55 12.17
C SER A 412 -5.92 -11.58 12.60
N GLY A 413 -4.93 -11.76 11.73
CA GLY A 413 -3.64 -12.35 12.05
C GLY A 413 -2.55 -11.35 11.68
N ASP A 414 -1.70 -11.04 12.64
CA ASP A 414 -0.75 -9.95 12.55
C ASP A 414 0.66 -10.46 12.82
N LEU A 415 1.60 -10.08 11.96
CA LEU A 415 3.03 -10.36 12.08
C LEU A 415 3.77 -9.02 12.18
N PHE A 416 4.55 -8.84 13.24
CA PHE A 416 5.17 -7.58 13.60
C PHE A 416 6.69 -7.66 13.51
N ALA A 417 7.27 -6.63 12.89
CA ALA A 417 8.66 -6.24 13.08
C ALA A 417 8.69 -5.11 14.10
N MET A 418 9.28 -5.34 15.28
CA MET A 418 9.31 -4.39 16.37
C MET A 418 10.73 -4.08 16.81
N LYS A 419 10.90 -3.00 17.56
CA LYS A 419 12.07 -2.77 18.39
C LYS A 419 12.40 -4.03 19.18
N ASN A 420 13.66 -4.48 19.15
CA ASN A 420 14.13 -5.45 20.14
C ASN A 420 13.99 -4.81 21.54
N ALA A 421 13.02 -5.33 22.30
CA ALA A 421 12.68 -4.84 23.62
C ALA A 421 13.10 -5.81 24.71
N TYR A 422 13.60 -6.99 24.39
CA TYR A 422 13.91 -8.00 25.39
C TYR A 422 15.24 -8.65 25.05
N GLU A 423 16.22 -8.53 25.93
CA GLU A 423 17.56 -9.08 25.70
C GLU A 423 18.19 -9.42 27.05
N LEU A 424 18.87 -10.56 27.15
CA LEU A 424 19.51 -11.05 28.38
C LEU A 424 18.59 -11.05 29.63
N GLY A 425 17.28 -11.26 29.44
CA GLY A 425 16.29 -11.25 30.52
C GLY A 425 15.87 -9.85 31.00
N VAL A 426 16.22 -8.80 30.25
CA VAL A 426 15.87 -7.41 30.54
C VAL A 426 14.86 -6.92 29.51
N HIS A 427 13.73 -6.39 30.00
CA HIS A 427 12.68 -5.78 29.17
C HIS A 427 12.81 -4.26 29.15
N ASP A 428 13.11 -3.69 27.99
CA ASP A 428 13.14 -2.26 27.73
C ASP A 428 11.76 -1.73 27.31
N THR A 429 11.12 -1.06 28.27
CA THR A 429 9.75 -0.54 28.17
C THR A 429 9.71 0.97 27.94
N ILE A 430 10.77 1.55 27.36
CA ILE A 430 10.84 2.98 27.06
C ILE A 430 11.26 3.22 25.60
N LEU A 431 10.42 3.92 24.84
CA LEU A 431 10.88 4.62 23.63
C LEU A 431 11.47 5.96 24.05
N LYS A 432 12.78 6.09 23.87
CA LYS A 432 13.53 7.25 24.35
C LYS A 432 13.41 8.44 23.41
N LYS A 433 13.20 9.62 23.97
CA LYS A 433 13.27 10.91 23.28
C LYS A 433 14.60 11.09 22.55
N GLY A 434 14.52 11.64 21.33
CA GLY A 434 15.67 11.92 20.49
C GLY A 434 16.20 10.70 19.74
N THR A 435 15.50 9.56 19.82
CA THR A 435 15.76 8.43 18.94
C THR A 435 15.20 8.72 17.55
N ASP A 436 16.07 8.65 16.55
CA ASP A 436 15.73 8.68 15.12
C ASP A 436 15.96 7.28 14.55
N ILE A 437 14.95 6.74 13.89
CA ILE A 437 14.95 5.37 13.36
C ILE A 437 14.63 5.46 11.88
N SER A 438 15.59 5.07 11.04
CA SER A 438 15.44 5.11 9.59
C SER A 438 15.80 3.77 8.99
N TYR A 439 14.92 3.21 8.16
CA TYR A 439 15.19 1.94 7.50
C TYR A 439 14.49 1.83 6.15
N PRO A 440 15.22 1.39 5.12
CA PRO A 440 14.64 0.93 3.88
C PRO A 440 14.06 -0.49 4.04
N VAL A 441 12.80 -0.68 3.62
CA VAL A 441 12.11 -1.96 3.62
C VAL A 441 11.29 -2.14 2.34
N GLU A 442 11.25 -3.36 1.81
CA GLU A 442 10.40 -3.72 0.69
C GLU A 442 9.22 -4.57 1.15
N PHE A 443 8.01 -4.13 0.81
CA PHE A 443 6.79 -4.92 0.93
C PHE A 443 6.54 -5.67 -0.37
N ILE A 444 6.67 -6.98 -0.32
CA ILE A 444 6.53 -7.87 -1.47
C ILE A 444 5.29 -8.75 -1.34
N THR A 445 4.59 -8.93 -2.46
CA THR A 445 3.49 -9.88 -2.62
C THR A 445 3.75 -10.78 -3.81
N LEU A 446 3.56 -12.08 -3.60
CA LEU A 446 3.76 -13.14 -4.57
C LEU A 446 2.56 -14.09 -4.54
N HIS A 447 1.92 -14.34 -5.68
CA HIS A 447 0.80 -15.28 -5.78
C HIS A 447 1.22 -16.74 -5.97
N SER A 448 2.52 -17.02 -5.95
CA SER A 448 3.09 -18.36 -5.99
C SER A 448 4.54 -18.35 -5.47
N GLY A 449 5.04 -19.52 -5.06
CA GLY A 449 6.46 -19.72 -4.73
C GLY A 449 6.81 -19.73 -3.24
N GLY A 450 5.87 -19.37 -2.35
CA GLY A 450 6.03 -19.50 -0.90
C GLY A 450 7.11 -18.59 -0.31
N TYR A 451 7.46 -18.82 0.96
CA TYR A 451 8.56 -18.12 1.63
C TYR A 451 9.91 -18.30 0.90
N GLU A 452 10.12 -19.41 0.17
CA GLU A 452 11.38 -19.64 -0.56
C GLU A 452 11.59 -18.59 -1.65
N ALA A 453 10.52 -18.06 -2.25
CA ALA A 453 10.62 -16.98 -3.22
C ALA A 453 11.05 -15.65 -2.56
N ILE A 454 10.60 -15.37 -1.34
CA ILE A 454 11.08 -14.22 -0.54
C ILE A 454 12.57 -14.38 -0.24
N ALA A 455 12.99 -15.58 0.16
CA ALA A 455 14.40 -15.87 0.44
C ALA A 455 15.31 -15.67 -0.79
N ARG A 456 14.81 -15.94 -2.00
CA ARG A 456 15.56 -15.70 -3.25
C ARG A 456 15.58 -14.22 -3.67
N GLU A 457 14.54 -13.47 -3.35
CA GLU A 457 14.45 -12.03 -3.61
C GLU A 457 15.34 -11.20 -2.66
N ALA A 458 15.39 -11.57 -1.39
CA ALA A 458 16.13 -10.84 -0.35
C ALA A 458 17.58 -10.43 -0.72
N PRO A 459 18.44 -11.31 -1.27
CA PRO A 459 19.80 -10.92 -1.67
C PRO A 459 19.85 -9.99 -2.89
N ILE A 460 18.82 -9.98 -3.74
CA ILE A 460 18.71 -9.03 -4.87
C ILE A 460 18.35 -7.66 -4.32
N TYR A 461 17.28 -7.58 -3.52
CA TYR A 461 16.85 -6.34 -2.88
C TYR A 461 17.99 -5.64 -2.13
N LYS A 462 18.74 -6.37 -1.29
CA LYS A 462 19.85 -5.81 -0.51
C LYS A 462 20.93 -5.13 -1.35
N LYS A 463 21.17 -5.61 -2.57
CA LYS A 463 22.13 -4.98 -3.49
C LYS A 463 21.53 -3.78 -4.20
N LEU A 464 20.27 -3.87 -4.62
CA LEU A 464 19.60 -2.79 -5.35
C LEU A 464 19.32 -1.59 -4.45
N VAL A 465 18.98 -1.81 -3.17
CA VAL A 465 18.68 -0.71 -2.24
C VAL A 465 19.89 0.17 -1.92
N GLU A 466 21.12 -0.29 -2.15
CA GLU A 466 22.33 0.51 -1.93
C GLU A 466 22.55 1.58 -3.01
N ILE A 467 22.06 1.34 -4.23
CA ILE A 467 22.24 2.25 -5.36
C ILE A 467 21.03 3.16 -5.58
N LYS A 468 19.89 2.87 -4.94
CA LYS A 468 18.65 3.64 -5.08
C LYS A 468 18.86 5.07 -4.57
N PRO A 469 18.65 6.10 -5.42
CA PRO A 469 18.66 7.48 -4.96
C PRO A 469 17.39 7.76 -4.15
N ILE A 470 17.58 7.90 -2.85
CA ILE A 470 16.55 8.35 -1.91
C ILE A 470 16.69 9.87 -1.77
N SER A 471 16.33 10.60 -2.81
CA SER A 471 16.14 12.04 -2.71
C SER A 471 14.70 12.30 -2.26
N GLY A 472 14.53 13.10 -1.20
CA GLY A 472 13.25 13.73 -0.85
C GLY A 472 12.92 14.86 -1.82
N GLY A 473 13.11 14.60 -3.13
CA GLY A 473 13.26 15.56 -4.22
C GLY A 473 12.22 16.67 -4.24
N GLY A 474 12.55 17.76 -4.94
CA GLY A 474 11.60 18.85 -5.17
C GLY A 474 10.27 18.30 -5.72
N GLN A 475 9.15 18.77 -5.18
CA GLN A 475 7.82 18.33 -5.61
C GLN A 475 7.69 18.53 -7.13
N THR A 476 7.56 17.45 -7.90
CA THR A 476 7.37 17.54 -9.36
C THR A 476 5.91 17.81 -9.75
N GLY A 477 5.04 18.10 -8.78
CA GLY A 477 3.65 18.47 -9.02
C GLY A 477 3.13 19.41 -7.94
N GLU A 478 2.36 20.43 -8.34
CA GLU A 478 1.45 21.10 -7.41
C GLU A 478 0.40 20.07 -6.99
N ILE A 479 0.36 19.74 -5.70
CA ILE A 479 -0.82 19.11 -5.12
C ILE A 479 -1.90 20.18 -5.18
N THR A 480 -2.70 20.19 -6.24
CA THR A 480 -3.95 20.93 -6.20
C THR A 480 -4.79 20.29 -5.10
N GLU A 481 -4.85 20.94 -3.94
CA GLU A 481 -5.87 20.68 -2.93
C GLU A 481 -7.22 20.73 -3.65
N GLN A 482 -7.76 19.55 -3.94
CA GLN A 482 -9.08 19.47 -4.51
C GLN A 482 -10.06 19.85 -3.40
N ASN A 483 -10.91 20.82 -3.65
CA ASN A 483 -11.97 21.18 -2.71
C ASN A 483 -12.88 19.95 -2.51
N ARG A 484 -12.79 19.32 -1.34
CA ARG A 484 -13.67 18.22 -0.95
C ARG A 484 -14.87 18.74 -0.15
N TYR A 485 -16.01 18.08 -0.31
CA TYR A 485 -17.27 18.46 0.32
C TYR A 485 -17.89 17.26 1.04
N SER A 486 -18.74 17.52 2.03
CA SER A 486 -19.56 16.47 2.64
C SER A 486 -20.98 16.51 2.08
N ILE A 487 -21.51 15.36 1.62
CA ILE A 487 -22.91 15.22 1.22
C ILE A 487 -23.70 14.62 2.39
N ASN A 488 -24.63 15.40 2.95
CA ASN A 488 -25.57 14.93 3.95
C ASN A 488 -26.90 14.55 3.30
N THR A 489 -27.29 13.29 3.44
CA THR A 489 -28.53 12.75 2.85
C THR A 489 -29.58 12.54 3.93
N TYR A 490 -30.76 13.15 3.74
CA TYR A 490 -31.91 12.98 4.63
C TYR A 490 -32.98 12.16 3.93
N ILE A 491 -33.26 10.96 4.44
CA ILE A 491 -34.22 10.05 3.83
C ILE A 491 -35.55 10.16 4.57
N HIS A 492 -36.53 10.69 3.85
CA HIS A 492 -37.90 10.85 4.33
C HIS A 492 -38.76 9.65 3.92
N LEU A 493 -39.69 9.24 4.79
CA LEU A 493 -40.78 8.31 4.49
C LEU A 493 -40.37 6.90 3.96
N ALA A 494 -39.14 6.45 4.20
CA ALA A 494 -38.71 5.09 3.89
C ALA A 494 -38.80 4.19 5.14
N PRO A 495 -39.82 3.32 5.30
CA PRO A 495 -39.96 2.46 6.47
C PRO A 495 -38.88 1.37 6.46
N SER A 496 -38.20 1.20 7.59
CA SER A 496 -37.24 0.12 7.82
C SER A 496 -37.07 -0.10 9.33
N PHE A 497 -36.61 -1.27 9.71
CA PHE A 497 -36.40 -1.65 11.10
C PHE A 497 -35.24 -0.84 11.72
N PRO A 498 -35.37 -0.33 12.97
CA PRO A 498 -34.26 0.31 13.67
C PRO A 498 -33.08 -0.64 13.83
N LEU A 499 -31.85 -0.19 13.54
CA LEU A 499 -30.67 -1.06 13.53
C LEU A 499 -30.84 -2.30 12.63
N GLY A 500 -31.64 -2.18 11.56
CA GLY A 500 -31.98 -3.29 10.70
C GLY A 500 -30.78 -3.94 10.04
N SER A 501 -29.75 -3.18 9.66
CA SER A 501 -28.49 -3.73 9.12
C SER A 501 -27.70 -4.52 10.16
N ILE A 502 -27.61 -4.03 11.40
CA ILE A 502 -27.01 -4.77 12.53
C ILE A 502 -27.78 -6.06 12.79
N LEU A 503 -29.12 -6.00 12.87
CA LEU A 503 -29.95 -7.18 13.14
C LEU A 503 -29.90 -8.19 12.00
N TYR A 504 -29.84 -7.72 10.75
CA TYR A 504 -29.65 -8.57 9.59
C TYR A 504 -28.30 -9.29 9.69
N ALA A 505 -27.21 -8.54 9.88
CA ALA A 505 -25.86 -9.05 10.03
C ALA A 505 -25.72 -10.03 11.20
N ALA A 506 -26.29 -9.70 12.37
CA ALA A 506 -26.13 -10.41 13.63
C ALA A 506 -27.16 -11.50 13.90
N THR A 507 -28.17 -11.70 13.05
CA THR A 507 -29.15 -12.77 13.28
C THR A 507 -29.49 -13.59 12.05
N GLY A 508 -29.10 -13.13 10.84
CA GLY A 508 -29.52 -13.76 9.58
C GLY A 508 -31.03 -13.70 9.32
N LYS A 509 -31.83 -13.12 10.22
CA LYS A 509 -33.25 -12.83 9.98
C LYS A 509 -33.34 -11.69 8.98
N ASN A 510 -34.44 -11.56 8.24
CA ASN A 510 -34.62 -10.56 7.18
C ASN A 510 -35.42 -9.32 7.64
N PRO A 511 -34.97 -8.50 8.61
CA PRO A 511 -35.63 -7.22 8.82
C PRO A 511 -35.38 -6.35 7.59
N THR A 512 -36.39 -5.59 7.18
CA THR A 512 -36.20 -4.56 6.17
C THR A 512 -35.24 -3.49 6.68
N TYR A 513 -34.19 -3.17 5.94
CA TYR A 513 -33.27 -2.07 6.22
C TYR A 513 -33.02 -1.25 4.94
N LEU A 514 -32.28 -0.15 5.06
CA LEU A 514 -31.93 0.69 3.92
C LEU A 514 -30.43 0.64 3.71
N THR A 515 -30.01 0.76 2.46
CA THR A 515 -28.63 1.02 2.04
C THR A 515 -28.65 2.22 1.11
N VAL A 516 -27.58 2.99 1.13
CA VAL A 516 -27.42 4.16 0.26
C VAL A 516 -26.10 4.03 -0.46
N GLU A 517 -26.15 4.16 -1.78
CA GLU A 517 -24.96 4.28 -2.62
C GLU A 517 -24.85 5.70 -3.15
N LEU A 518 -23.63 6.22 -3.12
CA LEU A 518 -23.24 7.44 -3.81
C LEU A 518 -22.55 7.07 -5.11
N CYS A 519 -23.06 7.58 -6.22
CA CYS A 519 -22.42 7.44 -7.53
C CYS A 519 -22.03 8.82 -8.08
N HIS A 520 -20.80 8.97 -8.55
CA HIS A 520 -20.37 10.12 -9.34
C HIS A 520 -20.61 9.81 -10.81
N GLU A 521 -21.50 10.58 -11.45
CA GLU A 521 -22.03 10.27 -12.78
C GLU A 521 -22.61 8.84 -12.90
N LYS A 522 -21.81 7.87 -13.38
CA LYS A 522 -22.19 6.45 -13.49
C LYS A 522 -21.37 5.52 -12.60
N ASP A 523 -20.31 6.02 -11.99
CA ASP A 523 -19.34 5.21 -11.25
C ASP A 523 -19.65 5.21 -9.76
N PHE A 524 -19.45 4.05 -9.13
CA PHE A 524 -19.62 3.89 -7.70
C PHE A 524 -18.52 4.62 -6.93
N VAL A 525 -18.88 5.33 -5.86
CA VAL A 525 -17.94 6.09 -5.01
C VAL A 525 -17.90 5.50 -3.61
N SER A 526 -19.05 5.44 -2.94
CA SER A 526 -19.15 5.05 -1.53
C SER A 526 -20.54 4.52 -1.21
N SER A 527 -20.67 3.84 -0.07
CA SER A 527 -21.97 3.35 0.40
C SER A 527 -22.04 3.20 1.90
N GLY A 528 -23.26 3.18 2.44
CA GLY A 528 -23.48 2.84 3.83
C GLY A 528 -24.94 2.70 4.23
N SER A 529 -25.15 2.44 5.51
CA SER A 529 -26.48 2.26 6.11
C SER A 529 -26.98 3.57 6.76
N PRO A 530 -28.09 4.16 6.30
CA PRO A 530 -28.63 5.37 6.89
C PRO A 530 -29.39 5.04 8.18
N ASN A 531 -29.08 5.74 9.26
CA ASN A 531 -29.66 5.47 10.58
C ASN A 531 -30.29 6.73 11.19
N ARG A 532 -31.23 6.50 12.13
CA ARG A 532 -31.80 7.56 12.99
C ARG A 532 -31.03 7.73 14.30
N LEU A 533 -30.51 6.61 14.79
CA LEU A 533 -29.68 6.51 15.98
C LEU A 533 -28.30 6.13 15.47
N HIS A 534 -27.37 7.06 15.53
CA HIS A 534 -25.98 6.75 15.23
C HIS A 534 -25.38 6.05 16.44
N ILE A 535 -24.74 4.92 16.18
CA ILE A 535 -23.98 4.20 17.19
C ILE A 535 -22.53 4.66 17.06
N GLY A 536 -21.93 5.11 18.17
CA GLY A 536 -20.50 5.44 18.21
C GLY A 536 -19.62 4.19 18.07
N SER A 537 -18.30 4.33 18.23
CA SER A 537 -17.42 3.16 18.27
C SER A 537 -17.88 2.21 19.39
N ILE A 538 -18.09 0.93 19.04
CA ILE A 538 -18.39 -0.11 20.02
C ILE A 538 -17.05 -0.54 20.63
N GLU A 539 -16.58 0.19 21.63
CA GLU A 539 -15.47 -0.31 22.45
C GLU A 539 -15.93 -1.52 23.27
N THR A 540 -15.10 -2.56 23.30
CA THR A 540 -15.35 -3.76 24.09
C THR A 540 -15.37 -3.40 25.58
N VAL A 541 -16.51 -3.66 26.23
CA VAL A 541 -16.72 -3.35 27.65
C VAL A 541 -15.87 -4.27 28.51
N ASP A 542 -15.02 -3.70 29.37
CA ASP A 542 -14.36 -4.44 30.44
C ASP A 542 -15.40 -5.21 31.28
N LYS A 543 -15.26 -6.53 31.33
CA LYS A 543 -16.16 -7.43 32.08
C LYS A 543 -16.23 -7.02 33.56
N ASN A 544 -15.17 -6.39 34.10
CA ASN A 544 -15.05 -5.94 35.48
C ASN A 544 -15.58 -4.52 35.76
N ALA A 545 -16.05 -3.79 34.75
CA ALA A 545 -16.59 -2.45 34.94
C ALA A 545 -17.83 -2.44 35.85
N SER A 546 -17.94 -1.41 36.70
CA SER A 546 -19.08 -1.24 37.60
C SER A 546 -20.38 -0.99 36.82
N PHE A 547 -21.54 -1.27 37.42
CA PHE A 547 -22.85 -1.05 36.78
C PHE A 547 -23.06 0.40 36.30
N ARG A 548 -22.46 1.38 36.99
CA ARG A 548 -22.51 2.81 36.59
C ARG A 548 -21.61 3.13 35.41
N GLU A 549 -20.42 2.53 35.32
CA GLU A 549 -19.53 2.66 34.15
C GLU A 549 -20.13 1.95 32.93
N LYS A 550 -20.73 0.78 33.12
CA LYS A 550 -21.49 0.09 32.08
C LYS A 550 -22.65 0.95 31.55
N LEU A 551 -23.32 1.72 32.43
CA LEU A 551 -24.41 2.64 32.04
C LEU A 551 -23.92 3.94 31.39
N SER A 552 -22.75 4.47 31.77
CA SER A 552 -22.18 5.66 31.10
C SER A 552 -21.71 5.31 29.69
N ILE A 553 -21.12 4.13 29.49
CA ILE A 553 -20.75 3.60 28.18
C ILE A 553 -21.99 3.41 27.28
N HIS A 554 -23.13 2.92 27.81
CA HIS A 554 -24.38 2.85 27.04
C HIS A 554 -24.93 4.22 26.60
N ARG A 555 -24.51 5.30 27.26
CA ARG A 555 -24.89 6.68 26.92
C ARG A 555 -23.96 7.30 25.87
N ASP A 556 -22.73 6.78 25.76
CA ASP A 556 -21.73 7.15 24.75
C ASP A 556 -21.83 6.28 23.48
N VAL A 557 -22.36 5.05 23.59
CA VAL A 557 -22.66 4.15 22.45
C VAL A 557 -23.74 4.72 21.54
N PHE A 558 -24.69 5.50 22.06
CA PHE A 558 -25.69 6.17 21.24
C PHE A 558 -25.35 7.65 21.13
N ASP A 559 -24.98 8.08 19.92
CA ASP A 559 -24.77 9.49 19.65
C ASP A 559 -26.11 10.21 19.52
N ILE A 560 -26.66 10.57 20.67
CA ILE A 560 -27.93 11.30 20.79
C ILE A 560 -27.82 12.70 20.18
N LYS A 561 -26.62 13.29 20.11
CA LYS A 561 -26.40 14.62 19.51
C LYS A 561 -26.53 14.58 17.99
N ASN A 562 -26.08 13.51 17.36
CA ASN A 562 -26.21 13.30 15.91
C ASN A 562 -27.47 12.52 15.51
N SER A 563 -28.23 12.00 16.48
CA SER A 563 -29.50 11.31 16.23
C SER A 563 -30.54 12.23 15.60
N ALA A 564 -31.18 11.76 14.52
CA ALA A 564 -32.07 12.56 13.69
C ALA A 564 -33.49 11.99 13.62
N ILE A 565 -34.48 12.88 13.41
CA ILE A 565 -35.88 12.49 13.17
C ILE A 565 -36.00 11.66 11.88
N PHE A 566 -35.22 12.04 10.87
CA PHE A 566 -35.09 11.33 9.60
C PHE A 566 -33.88 10.41 9.64
N LYS A 567 -33.87 9.39 8.78
CA LYS A 567 -32.67 8.57 8.60
C LYS A 567 -31.65 9.42 7.86
N THR A 568 -30.44 9.46 8.36
CA THR A 568 -29.36 10.26 7.81
C THR A 568 -28.14 9.40 7.52
N ILE A 569 -27.45 9.73 6.43
CA ILE A 569 -26.09 9.26 6.15
C ILE A 569 -25.29 10.45 5.65
N ARG A 570 -24.04 10.53 6.08
CA ARG A 570 -23.05 11.50 5.62
C ARG A 570 -22.04 10.77 4.76
N PHE A 571 -21.78 11.30 3.57
CA PHE A 571 -20.64 10.91 2.74
C PHE A 571 -19.59 12.02 2.88
N PRO A 572 -18.54 11.80 3.67
CA PRO A 572 -17.46 12.79 3.82
C PRO A 572 -16.61 12.88 2.54
N ASP A 573 -15.89 13.99 2.46
CA ASP A 573 -14.75 14.23 1.56
C ASP A 573 -14.90 13.77 0.10
N VAL A 574 -16.02 14.14 -0.53
CA VAL A 574 -16.27 13.89 -1.96
C VAL A 574 -15.84 15.07 -2.84
N GLU A 575 -15.38 14.75 -4.05
CA GLU A 575 -14.98 15.75 -5.06
C GLU A 575 -16.15 16.65 -5.51
N PRO A 576 -15.87 17.83 -6.12
CA PRO A 576 -16.90 18.63 -6.75
C PRO A 576 -17.44 17.92 -8.00
N GLY A 577 -18.75 17.67 -8.05
CA GLY A 577 -19.30 16.90 -9.16
C GLY A 577 -20.81 16.75 -9.17
N ARG A 578 -21.31 15.95 -10.12
CA ARG A 578 -22.72 15.56 -10.20
C ARG A 578 -22.89 14.16 -9.65
N TYR A 579 -23.65 14.08 -8.57
CA TYR A 579 -23.86 12.83 -7.85
C TYR A 579 -25.29 12.32 -8.00
N ILE A 580 -25.42 11.00 -8.08
CA ILE A 580 -26.68 10.28 -7.95
C ILE A 580 -26.64 9.53 -6.62
N ILE A 581 -27.65 9.77 -5.79
CA ILE A 581 -27.84 9.04 -4.53
C ILE A 581 -28.90 7.98 -4.79
N LYS A 582 -28.50 6.71 -4.70
CA LYS A 582 -29.40 5.57 -4.84
C LYS A 582 -29.72 5.03 -3.46
N VAL A 583 -31.01 5.00 -3.12
CA VAL A 583 -31.49 4.45 -1.85
C VAL A 583 -32.17 3.12 -2.16
N TYR A 584 -31.64 2.04 -1.59
CA TYR A 584 -32.23 0.72 -1.72
C TYR A 584 -32.94 0.35 -0.44
N LYS A 585 -34.03 -0.38 -0.60
CA LYS A 585 -34.77 -0.99 0.49
C LYS A 585 -34.46 -2.48 0.44
N GLU A 586 -33.67 -2.93 1.39
CA GLU A 586 -33.24 -4.32 1.49
C GLU A 586 -34.30 -5.16 2.20
N ASN A 587 -34.36 -6.45 1.89
CA ASN A 587 -35.28 -7.41 2.51
C ASN A 587 -36.75 -6.95 2.47
N THR A 588 -37.28 -6.68 1.27
CA THR A 588 -38.66 -6.22 1.04
C THR A 588 -39.72 -7.32 1.09
N LEU A 589 -39.33 -8.59 1.29
CA LEU A 589 -40.22 -9.75 1.25
C LEU A 589 -41.04 -9.96 2.55
N LEU A 590 -41.24 -8.90 3.33
CA LEU A 590 -42.25 -8.82 4.40
C LEU A 590 -43.37 -7.88 4.00
#